data_AF-A0AAX6GVH4-F1
#
_entry.id   AF-A0AAX6GVH4-F1
#
_cell.length_a   1.000
_cell.length_b   1.000
_cell.length_c   1.000
_cell.angle_alpha   90.00
_cell.angle_beta   90.00
_cell.angle_gamma   90.00
#
_symmetry.space_group_name_H-M   'P 1'
#
loop_
_entity.id
_entity.type
_entity.pdbx_description
1 polymer ?
#
loop_
_entity_poly.entity_id
_entity_poly.type
_entity_poly.pdbx_seq_one_letter_code
_entity_poly.pdbx_strand_id
1 'polypeptide(L)'
;MGIKGLTKLLADNAPKSMKEQKFESYFGRKIAIDASMSIYQFLIVVGRIGTETLTNEAGETTSHLQGMFTRTIRLLEAGIKPVFVFDGQPPDLKKQELAKRYSRREDATKDLSAAIEAGDKEGIEKFSKRTVKVTKQHNEDCKKLLRLMGVPVIEAPSEAEAECASLCKNDKA
;
A
#
# COMPACT_ATOMS: atom_id res chain seq x y z
N MET A 1 0.88 1.83 -10.49
CA MET A 1 2.24 1.41 -10.98
C MET A 1 3.16 2.62 -10.88
N GLY A 2 4.50 2.48 -10.93
CA GLY A 2 5.39 3.66 -10.86
C GLY A 2 6.10 3.95 -12.17
N ILE A 3 6.52 5.20 -12.38
CA ILE A 3 7.43 5.57 -13.47
C ILE A 3 8.86 5.34 -12.98
N LYS A 4 9.55 4.34 -13.56
CA LYS A 4 10.90 3.95 -13.14
C LYS A 4 11.88 5.13 -13.34
N GLY A 5 12.56 5.51 -12.27
CA GLY A 5 13.60 6.55 -12.29
C GLY A 5 13.10 7.99 -12.22
N LEU A 6 11.78 8.23 -12.17
CA LEU A 6 11.22 9.58 -12.18
C LEU A 6 11.74 10.44 -11.02
N THR A 7 11.76 9.92 -9.80
CA THR A 7 12.24 10.65 -8.62
C THR A 7 13.70 11.09 -8.78
N LYS A 8 14.57 10.21 -9.28
CA LYS A 8 15.98 10.54 -9.52
C LYS A 8 16.11 11.62 -10.61
N LEU A 9 15.38 11.45 -11.72
CA LEU A 9 15.36 12.44 -12.80
C LEU A 9 14.96 13.84 -12.30
N LEU A 10 13.90 13.94 -11.49
CA LEU A 10 13.43 15.20 -10.91
C LEU A 10 14.43 15.78 -9.89
N ALA A 11 15.09 14.95 -9.08
CA ALA A 11 16.14 15.39 -8.18
C ALA A 11 17.29 16.06 -8.93
N ASP A 12 17.74 15.41 -10.01
CA ASP A 12 18.91 15.85 -10.78
C ASP A 12 18.60 17.09 -11.64
N ASN A 13 17.38 17.20 -12.20
CA ASN A 13 17.07 18.19 -13.24
C ASN A 13 16.02 19.23 -12.84
N ALA A 14 15.21 18.96 -11.83
CA ALA A 14 14.14 19.85 -11.38
C ALA A 14 14.00 19.88 -9.85
N PRO A 15 15.08 20.11 -9.08
CA PRO A 15 15.07 19.98 -7.61
C PRO A 15 14.04 20.91 -6.93
N LYS A 16 13.72 22.05 -7.56
CA LYS A 16 12.69 22.99 -7.06
C LYS A 16 11.26 22.43 -7.10
N SER A 17 11.02 21.32 -7.80
CA SER A 17 9.72 20.64 -7.83
C SER A 17 9.44 19.80 -6.58
N MET A 18 10.46 19.54 -5.74
CA MET A 18 10.34 18.80 -4.49
C MET A 18 10.58 19.73 -3.31
N LYS A 19 9.79 19.56 -2.26
CA LYS A 19 9.90 20.33 -1.02
C LYS A 19 9.76 19.40 0.16
N GLU A 20 10.69 19.49 1.09
CA GLU A 20 10.56 18.88 2.40
C GLU A 20 9.78 19.82 3.31
N GLN A 21 8.82 19.27 4.03
CA GLN A 21 7.99 19.99 4.99
C GLN A 21 7.86 19.15 6.24
N LYS A 22 7.74 19.83 7.38
CA LYS A 22 7.47 19.17 8.64
C LYS A 22 6.07 18.56 8.63
N PHE A 23 5.87 17.44 9.31
CA PHE A 23 4.58 16.75 9.29
C PHE A 23 3.46 17.65 9.85
N GLU A 24 3.79 18.47 10.84
CA GLU A 24 2.88 19.41 11.51
C GLU A 24 2.39 20.53 10.57
N SER A 25 3.10 20.82 9.48
CA SER A 25 2.67 21.86 8.53
C SER A 25 1.43 21.46 7.73
N TYR A 26 0.98 20.21 7.84
CA TYR A 26 -0.21 19.70 7.17
C TYR A 26 -1.46 19.73 8.07
N PHE A 27 -1.40 20.37 9.24
CA PHE A 27 -2.58 20.53 10.10
C PHE A 27 -3.77 21.13 9.34
N GLY A 28 -4.95 20.52 9.49
CA GLY A 28 -6.19 20.94 8.85
C GLY A 28 -6.31 20.58 7.37
N ARG A 29 -5.24 20.09 6.73
CA ARG A 29 -5.25 19.71 5.31
C ARG A 29 -6.07 18.44 5.11
N LYS A 30 -6.83 18.42 4.02
CA LYS A 30 -7.38 17.18 3.47
C LYS A 30 -6.27 16.52 2.64
N ILE A 31 -6.27 15.19 2.58
CA ILE A 31 -5.32 14.41 1.76
C ILE A 31 -6.00 13.16 1.24
N ALA A 32 -5.91 12.92 -0.08
CA ALA A 32 -6.30 11.66 -0.70
C ALA A 32 -5.15 10.64 -0.62
N ILE A 33 -5.44 9.45 -0.10
CA ILE A 33 -4.45 8.39 0.14
C ILE A 33 -4.83 7.17 -0.69
N ASP A 34 -3.89 6.71 -1.52
CA ASP A 34 -3.97 5.40 -2.17
C ASP A 34 -3.92 4.28 -1.10
N ALA A 35 -5.04 3.57 -0.95
CA ALA A 35 -5.18 2.50 0.02
C ALA A 35 -4.43 1.24 -0.40
N SER A 36 -4.42 0.90 -1.70
CA SER A 36 -3.80 -0.32 -2.23
C SER A 36 -2.31 -0.38 -1.90
N MET A 37 -1.60 0.73 -2.10
CA MET A 37 -0.18 0.85 -1.75
C MET A 37 0.06 0.76 -0.25
N SER A 38 -0.81 1.36 0.57
CA SER A 38 -0.71 1.30 2.03
C SER A 38 -0.90 -0.12 2.55
N ILE A 39 -1.92 -0.83 2.09
CA ILE A 39 -2.22 -2.21 2.51
C ILE A 39 -1.06 -3.15 2.16
N TYR A 40 -0.53 -3.06 0.95
CA TYR A 40 0.63 -3.86 0.55
C TYR A 40 1.84 -3.62 1.45
N GLN A 41 2.14 -2.36 1.79
CA GLN A 41 3.22 -2.03 2.71
C GLN A 41 3.00 -2.62 4.11
N PHE A 42 1.77 -2.56 4.62
CA PHE A 42 1.44 -3.13 5.94
C PHE A 42 1.63 -4.64 5.98
N LEU A 43 1.18 -5.37 4.96
CA LEU A 43 1.35 -6.82 4.89
C LEU A 43 2.83 -7.28 4.80
N ILE A 44 3.72 -6.41 4.31
CA ILE A 44 5.15 -6.68 4.19
C ILE A 44 5.93 -6.37 5.47
N VAL A 45 5.48 -5.36 6.23
CA VAL A 45 6.27 -4.78 7.33
C VAL A 45 5.69 -5.11 8.70
N VAL A 46 4.37 -5.11 8.85
CA VAL A 46 3.74 -5.15 10.18
C VAL A 46 3.66 -6.58 10.70
N GLY A 47 4.37 -6.83 11.82
CA GLY A 47 4.33 -8.11 12.54
C GLY A 47 4.83 -9.31 11.73
N ARG A 48 5.72 -9.06 10.77
CA ARG A 48 6.29 -10.10 9.90
C ARG A 48 7.70 -10.46 10.34
N ILE A 49 7.98 -11.76 10.48
CA ILE A 49 9.31 -12.32 10.74
C ILE A 49 9.47 -13.59 9.91
N GLY A 50 10.40 -13.62 8.96
CA GLY A 50 10.57 -14.75 8.05
C GLY A 50 9.30 -15.00 7.23
N THR A 51 8.68 -16.17 7.42
CA THR A 51 7.39 -16.52 6.79
C THR A 51 6.19 -16.16 7.64
N GLU A 52 6.37 -15.87 8.92
CA GLU A 52 5.28 -15.59 9.85
C GLU A 52 4.72 -14.18 9.64
N THR A 53 3.42 -14.05 9.81
CA THR A 53 2.68 -12.78 9.73
C THR A 53 1.80 -12.64 10.94
N LEU A 54 1.42 -11.40 11.27
CA LEU A 54 0.43 -11.17 12.32
C LEU A 54 -0.93 -11.74 11.91
N THR A 55 -1.45 -12.65 12.73
CA THR A 55 -2.77 -13.27 12.54
C THR A 55 -3.61 -13.22 13.81
N ASN A 56 -4.91 -13.46 13.68
CA ASN A 56 -5.75 -13.84 14.81
C ASN A 56 -5.63 -15.37 15.11
N GLU A 57 -6.40 -15.85 16.09
CA GLU A 57 -6.45 -17.26 16.48
C GLU A 57 -6.93 -18.20 15.35
N ALA A 58 -7.72 -17.68 14.40
CA ALA A 58 -8.19 -18.42 13.24
C ALA A 58 -7.15 -18.47 12.10
N GLY A 59 -5.97 -17.85 12.27
CA GLY A 59 -4.93 -17.79 11.25
C GLY A 59 -5.17 -16.74 10.16
N GLU A 60 -6.17 -15.87 10.33
CA GLU A 60 -6.46 -14.79 9.38
C GLU A 60 -5.46 -13.64 9.59
N THR A 61 -4.85 -13.15 8.51
CA THR A 61 -3.90 -12.04 8.58
C THR A 61 -4.57 -10.78 9.12
N THR A 62 -3.90 -10.04 10.01
CA THR A 62 -4.41 -8.79 10.61
C THR A 62 -3.44 -7.61 10.46
N SER A 63 -2.27 -7.80 9.83
CA SER A 63 -1.28 -6.75 9.57
C SER A 63 -1.86 -5.52 8.86
N HIS A 64 -2.77 -5.72 7.88
CA HIS A 64 -3.42 -4.61 7.17
C HIS A 64 -4.31 -3.77 8.09
N LEU A 65 -5.03 -4.40 9.01
CA LEU A 65 -5.90 -3.73 9.98
C LEU A 65 -5.06 -2.92 10.98
N GLN A 66 -4.04 -3.53 11.58
CA GLN A 66 -3.17 -2.83 12.54
C GLN A 66 -2.48 -1.64 11.88
N GLY A 67 -1.89 -1.86 10.70
CA GLY A 67 -1.21 -0.79 9.96
C GLY A 67 -2.15 0.35 9.57
N MET A 68 -3.34 0.03 9.04
CA MET A 68 -4.34 1.02 8.66
C MET A 68 -4.85 1.81 9.87
N PHE A 69 -5.16 1.14 10.97
CA PHE A 69 -5.63 1.76 12.21
C PHE A 69 -4.60 2.75 12.76
N THR A 70 -3.36 2.28 12.99
CA THR A 70 -2.30 3.11 13.57
C THR A 70 -1.92 4.28 12.66
N ARG A 71 -1.81 4.06 11.34
CA ARG A 71 -1.49 5.15 10.40
C ARG A 71 -2.61 6.20 10.38
N THR A 72 -3.86 5.75 10.37
CA THR A 72 -5.01 6.65 10.31
C THR A 72 -5.11 7.50 11.58
N ILE A 73 -4.92 6.90 12.77
CA ILE A 73 -4.86 7.65 14.04
C ILE A 73 -3.78 8.71 13.98
N ARG A 74 -2.55 8.36 13.59
CA ARG A 74 -1.44 9.31 13.51
C ARG A 74 -1.72 10.50 12.59
N LEU A 75 -2.42 10.28 11.48
CA LEU A 75 -2.84 11.35 10.57
C LEU A 75 -3.87 12.27 11.25
N LEU A 76 -4.89 11.67 11.88
CA LEU A 76 -5.95 12.41 12.57
C LEU A 76 -5.41 13.20 13.76
N GLU A 77 -4.51 12.63 14.56
CA GLU A 77 -3.84 13.30 15.69
C GLU A 77 -3.02 14.52 15.25
N ALA A 78 -2.43 14.47 14.05
CA ALA A 78 -1.75 15.61 13.45
C ALA A 78 -2.70 16.63 12.79
N GLY A 79 -4.02 16.43 12.95
CA GLY A 79 -5.05 17.29 12.37
C GLY A 79 -5.22 17.14 10.85
N ILE A 80 -4.62 16.13 10.24
CA ILE A 80 -4.80 15.81 8.82
C ILE A 80 -6.12 15.07 8.64
N LYS A 81 -6.86 15.39 7.57
CA LYS A 81 -8.16 14.81 7.25
C LYS A 81 -8.04 13.86 6.06
N PRO A 82 -7.74 12.56 6.29
CA PRO A 82 -7.54 11.62 5.20
C PRO A 82 -8.86 11.23 4.53
N VAL A 83 -8.79 10.96 3.23
CA VAL A 83 -9.76 10.16 2.49
C VAL A 83 -9.00 9.02 1.80
N PHE A 84 -9.43 7.78 2.04
CA PHE A 84 -8.77 6.62 1.45
C PHE A 84 -9.45 6.23 0.14
N VAL A 85 -8.65 6.09 -0.91
CA VAL A 85 -9.09 5.74 -2.25
C VAL A 85 -8.64 4.31 -2.57
N PHE A 86 -9.60 3.45 -2.90
CA PHE A 86 -9.36 2.06 -3.27
C PHE A 86 -9.46 1.89 -4.79
N ASP A 87 -8.62 1.02 -5.34
CA ASP A 87 -8.70 0.65 -6.75
C ASP A 87 -10.06 -0.01 -7.08
N GLY A 88 -10.58 0.32 -8.26
CA GLY A 88 -11.63 -0.39 -8.95
C GLY A 88 -11.09 -1.37 -9.98
N GLN A 89 -11.68 -1.38 -11.17
CA GLN A 89 -11.27 -2.31 -12.22
C GLN A 89 -9.99 -1.82 -12.92
N PRO A 90 -8.91 -2.63 -12.96
CA PRO A 90 -7.70 -2.22 -13.66
C PRO A 90 -7.94 -2.07 -15.16
N PRO A 91 -7.30 -1.10 -15.84
CA PRO A 91 -7.49 -0.88 -17.26
C PRO A 91 -6.83 -2.00 -18.08
N ASP A 92 -7.32 -2.24 -19.30
CA ASP A 92 -6.84 -3.32 -20.17
C ASP A 92 -5.34 -3.22 -20.47
N LEU A 93 -4.82 -2.00 -20.63
CA LEU A 93 -3.39 -1.73 -20.83
C LEU A 93 -2.51 -2.29 -19.69
N LYS A 94 -3.07 -2.46 -18.49
CA LYS A 94 -2.36 -2.99 -17.32
C LYS A 94 -2.27 -4.52 -17.31
N LYS A 95 -3.02 -5.24 -18.17
CA LYS A 95 -3.07 -6.71 -18.20
C LYS A 95 -1.69 -7.34 -18.35
N GLN A 96 -0.86 -6.83 -19.27
CA GLN A 96 0.49 -7.36 -19.50
C GLN A 96 1.39 -7.20 -18.27
N GLU A 97 1.33 -6.06 -17.59
CA GLU A 97 2.09 -5.86 -16.35
C GLU A 97 1.58 -6.78 -15.24
N LEU A 98 0.26 -6.92 -15.09
CA LEU A 98 -0.32 -7.82 -14.09
C LEU A 98 0.18 -9.25 -14.32
N ALA A 99 0.21 -9.72 -15.56
CA ALA A 99 0.78 -11.02 -15.91
C ALA A 99 2.26 -11.14 -15.50
N LYS A 100 3.09 -10.13 -15.77
CA LYS A 100 4.50 -10.09 -15.33
C LYS A 100 4.62 -10.15 -13.80
N ARG A 101 3.74 -9.45 -13.07
CA ARG A 101 3.71 -9.49 -11.60
C ARG A 101 3.30 -10.86 -11.06
N TYR A 102 2.39 -11.54 -11.73
CA TYR A 102 2.01 -12.92 -11.39
C TYR A 102 3.19 -13.87 -11.57
N SER A 103 3.85 -13.85 -12.74
CA SER A 103 5.03 -14.69 -13.00
C SER A 103 6.16 -14.43 -12.00
N ARG A 104 6.52 -13.17 -11.73
CA ARG A 104 7.53 -12.85 -10.71
C ARG A 104 7.20 -13.35 -9.32
N ARG A 105 5.90 -13.40 -8.97
CA ARG A 105 5.46 -13.94 -7.69
C ARG A 105 5.62 -15.46 -7.67
N GLU A 106 5.28 -16.14 -8.77
CA GLU A 106 5.47 -17.58 -8.90
C GLU A 106 6.95 -17.97 -8.76
N ASP A 107 7.85 -17.23 -9.42
CA ASP A 107 9.30 -17.42 -9.30
C ASP A 107 9.75 -17.18 -7.86
N ALA A 108 9.29 -16.10 -7.22
CA ALA A 108 9.61 -15.82 -5.81
C ALA A 108 9.08 -16.88 -4.84
N THR A 109 7.97 -17.55 -5.16
CA THR A 109 7.45 -18.66 -4.36
C THR A 109 8.37 -19.88 -4.49
N LYS A 110 8.89 -20.18 -5.68
CA LYS A 110 9.87 -21.27 -5.89
C LYS A 110 11.17 -20.98 -5.15
N ASP A 111 11.67 -19.74 -5.27
CA ASP A 111 12.87 -19.29 -4.55
C ASP A 111 12.68 -19.36 -3.01
N LEU A 112 11.49 -19.01 -2.52
CA LEU A 112 11.15 -19.12 -1.10
C LEU A 112 11.21 -20.58 -0.62
N SER A 113 10.61 -21.52 -1.36
CA SER A 113 10.65 -22.94 -1.00
C SER A 113 12.10 -23.46 -0.92
N ALA A 114 12.94 -23.12 -1.91
CA ALA A 114 14.34 -23.50 -1.91
C ALA A 114 15.12 -22.88 -0.73
N ALA A 115 14.85 -21.63 -0.39
CA ALA A 115 15.47 -20.97 0.77
C ALA A 115 15.06 -21.61 2.11
N ILE A 116 13.80 -22.06 2.23
CA ILE A 116 13.31 -22.81 3.39
C ILE A 116 14.04 -24.15 3.51
N GLU A 117 14.14 -24.91 2.42
CA GLU A 117 14.86 -26.20 2.38
C GLU A 117 16.34 -26.05 2.72
N ALA A 118 16.97 -24.96 2.26
CA ALA A 118 18.38 -24.66 2.54
C ALA A 118 18.62 -24.05 3.93
N GLY A 119 17.58 -23.67 4.68
CA GLY A 119 17.71 -22.94 5.95
C GLY A 119 18.30 -21.52 5.81
N ASP A 120 18.25 -20.93 4.61
CA ASP A 120 18.75 -19.58 4.34
C ASP A 120 17.79 -18.53 4.87
N LYS A 121 18.05 -18.04 6.08
CA LYS A 121 17.22 -17.03 6.76
C LYS A 121 17.10 -15.72 5.99
N GLU A 122 18.17 -15.28 5.32
CA GLU A 122 18.14 -14.03 4.54
C GLU A 122 17.30 -14.20 3.28
N GLY A 123 17.47 -15.34 2.59
CA GLY A 123 16.64 -15.74 1.47
C GLY A 123 15.16 -15.82 1.84
N ILE A 124 14.83 -16.48 2.95
CA ILE A 124 13.45 -16.60 3.45
C ILE A 124 12.82 -15.22 3.65
N GLU A 125 13.49 -14.32 4.38
CA GLU A 125 12.96 -12.97 4.64
C GLU A 125 12.74 -12.17 3.35
N LYS A 126 13.67 -12.27 2.40
CA LYS A 126 13.62 -11.56 1.13
C LYS A 126 12.51 -12.08 0.22
N PHE A 127 12.41 -13.40 0.04
CA PHE A 127 11.47 -14.01 -0.89
C PHE A 127 10.06 -14.03 -0.31
N SER A 128 9.89 -14.21 1.01
CA SER A 128 8.57 -14.20 1.64
C SER A 128 7.85 -12.86 1.44
N LYS A 129 8.57 -11.73 1.50
CA LYS A 129 7.98 -10.40 1.22
C LYS A 129 7.53 -10.25 -0.23
N ARG A 130 8.20 -10.93 -1.17
CA ARG A 130 7.87 -10.89 -2.60
C ARG A 130 6.67 -11.76 -2.98
N THR A 131 6.32 -12.75 -2.15
CA THR A 131 5.12 -13.57 -2.36
C THR A 131 3.83 -12.87 -1.91
N VAL A 132 3.93 -11.77 -1.16
CA VAL A 132 2.77 -11.03 -0.64
C VAL A 132 1.80 -10.63 -1.74
N LYS A 133 0.50 -10.84 -1.47
CA LYS A 133 -0.61 -10.47 -2.33
C LYS A 133 -1.70 -9.81 -1.50
N VAL A 134 -2.17 -8.66 -1.96
CA VAL A 134 -3.39 -8.04 -1.42
C VAL A 134 -4.60 -8.79 -2.00
N THR A 135 -5.52 -9.19 -1.14
CA THR A 135 -6.75 -9.88 -1.51
C THR A 135 -7.94 -8.92 -1.46
N LYS A 136 -9.07 -9.32 -2.04
CA LYS A 136 -10.32 -8.57 -1.92
C LYS A 136 -10.75 -8.45 -0.45
N GLN A 137 -10.54 -9.50 0.34
CA GLN A 137 -10.89 -9.49 1.77
C GLN A 137 -10.12 -8.42 2.53
N HIS A 138 -8.80 -8.28 2.31
CA HIS A 138 -8.00 -7.23 2.96
C HIS A 138 -8.55 -5.82 2.66
N ASN A 139 -9.02 -5.60 1.43
CA ASN A 139 -9.64 -4.33 1.06
C ASN A 139 -10.95 -4.12 1.81
N GLU A 140 -11.86 -5.10 1.81
CA GLU A 140 -13.14 -5.00 2.51
C GLU A 140 -12.99 -4.81 4.02
N ASP A 141 -12.02 -5.50 4.64
CA ASP A 141 -11.67 -5.32 6.05
C ASP A 141 -11.21 -3.88 6.33
N CYS A 142 -10.31 -3.34 5.50
CA CYS A 142 -9.82 -1.97 5.63
C CYS A 142 -10.94 -0.95 5.42
N LYS A 143 -11.79 -1.13 4.40
CA LYS A 143 -12.94 -0.26 4.15
C LYS A 143 -13.89 -0.25 5.35
N LYS A 144 -14.20 -1.43 5.91
CA LYS A 144 -15.03 -1.57 7.11
C LYS A 144 -14.40 -0.85 8.30
N LEU A 145 -13.12 -1.09 8.57
CA LEU A 145 -12.38 -0.43 9.64
C LEU A 145 -12.44 1.09 9.51
N LEU A 146 -12.10 1.63 8.33
CA LEU A 146 -12.08 3.08 8.10
C LEU A 146 -13.45 3.72 8.29
N ARG A 147 -14.52 3.05 7.82
CA ARG A 147 -15.91 3.49 8.05
C ARG A 147 -16.25 3.50 9.55
N LEU A 148 -15.86 2.48 10.30
CA LEU A 148 -16.05 2.42 11.76
C LEU A 148 -15.26 3.52 12.49
N MET A 149 -14.10 3.92 11.96
CA MET A 149 -13.32 5.05 12.46
C MET A 149 -13.89 6.43 12.06
N GLY A 150 -14.96 6.48 11.26
CA GLY A 150 -15.53 7.73 10.75
C GLY A 150 -14.71 8.39 9.63
N VAL A 151 -13.82 7.65 8.97
CA VAL A 151 -12.96 8.16 7.90
C VAL A 151 -13.58 7.86 6.54
N PRO A 152 -13.66 8.86 5.63
CA PRO A 152 -14.26 8.66 4.32
C PRO A 152 -13.44 7.72 3.44
N VAL A 153 -14.16 6.92 2.65
CA VAL A 153 -13.62 5.94 1.71
C VAL A 153 -14.23 6.17 0.34
N ILE A 154 -13.39 6.19 -0.70
CA ILE A 154 -13.78 6.28 -2.10
C ILE A 154 -13.33 5.02 -2.82
N GLU A 155 -14.19 4.51 -3.71
CA GLU A 155 -13.83 3.45 -4.65
C GLU A 155 -13.65 4.10 -6.02
N ALA A 156 -12.43 4.06 -6.54
CA ALA A 156 -12.12 4.62 -7.85
C ALA A 156 -12.79 3.77 -8.95
N PRO A 157 -13.17 4.37 -10.09
CA PRO A 157 -13.67 3.59 -11.22
C PRO A 157 -12.59 2.65 -11.79
N SER A 158 -11.32 3.03 -11.67
CA SER A 158 -10.18 2.25 -12.11
C SER A 158 -9.02 2.39 -11.12
N GLU A 159 -7.94 3.09 -11.49
CA GLU A 159 -6.75 3.24 -10.64
C GLU A 159 -6.94 4.33 -9.57
N ALA A 160 -6.61 4.02 -8.32
CA ALA A 160 -6.68 4.92 -7.18
C ALA A 160 -5.77 6.13 -7.35
N GLU A 161 -4.58 5.97 -7.96
CA GLU A 161 -3.68 7.10 -8.22
C GLU A 161 -4.31 8.20 -9.09
N ALA A 162 -5.14 7.81 -10.06
CA ALA A 162 -5.80 8.74 -10.97
C ALA A 162 -6.93 9.50 -10.24
N GLU A 163 -7.69 8.80 -9.40
CA GLU A 163 -8.75 9.41 -8.60
C GLU A 163 -8.16 10.34 -7.52
N CYS A 164 -7.07 9.94 -6.85
CA CYS A 164 -6.32 10.82 -5.94
C CYS A 164 -5.87 12.12 -6.64
N ALA A 165 -5.30 12.02 -7.85
CA ALA A 165 -4.89 13.18 -8.63
C ALA A 165 -6.09 14.06 -9.04
N SER A 166 -7.22 13.44 -9.39
CA SER A 166 -8.47 14.14 -9.71
C SER A 166 -9.02 14.91 -8.51
N LEU A 167 -9.05 14.30 -7.32
CA LEU A 167 -9.48 14.98 -6.09
C LEU A 167 -8.60 16.18 -5.76
N CYS A 168 -7.29 16.04 -5.91
CA CYS A 168 -6.34 17.14 -5.71
C CYS A 168 -6.53 18.26 -6.72
N LYS A 169 -6.75 17.94 -8.00
CA LYS A 169 -6.99 18.94 -9.06
C LYS A 169 -8.28 19.74 -8.84
N ASN A 170 -9.28 19.15 -8.18
CA ASN A 170 -10.59 19.76 -7.94
C ASN A 170 -10.75 20.34 -6.54
N ASP A 171 -9.65 20.52 -5.78
CA ASP A 171 -9.64 21.04 -4.39
C ASP A 171 -10.54 20.25 -3.42
N LYS A 172 -10.78 18.98 -3.71
CA LYS A 172 -11.58 18.07 -2.86
C LYS A 172 -10.72 17.32 -1.84
N ALA A 173 -9.42 17.25 -2.07
CA ALA A 173 -8.42 16.70 -1.16
C ALA A 173 -7.07 17.39 -1.37
#